data_AF-A0A7K5A452-F1
#
_entry.id   AF-A0A7K5A452-F1
#
_cell.length_a   1.000
_cell.length_b   1.000
_cell.length_c   1.000
_cell.angle_alpha   90.00
_cell.angle_beta   90.00
_cell.angle_gamma   90.00
#
_symmetry.space_group_name_H-M   'P 1'
#
loop_
_entity.id
_entity.type
_entity.pdbx_description
1 polymer ?
#
loop_
_entity_poly.entity_id
_entity_poly.type
_entity_poly.pdbx_seq_one_letter_code
_entity_poly.pdbx_strand_id
1 'polypeptide(L)'
;LVNQLPEANLILLRHLFGVLHHIEQNSGVNQMNAFNLALCIAPNMLWLPSPTGPEEESRSTKKVALLVQFLIENSGEIFGGDIASLF
;
A
#
# COMPACT_ATOMS: atom_id res chain seq x y z
N LEU A 1 5.27 -13.58 3.97
CA LEU A 1 4.17 -12.99 4.76
C LEU A 1 2.93 -12.76 3.90
N VAL A 2 3.02 -12.07 2.76
CA VAL A 2 1.87 -11.81 1.87
C VAL A 2 1.14 -13.09 1.42
N ASN A 3 1.88 -14.16 1.07
CA ASN A 3 1.30 -15.46 0.70
C ASN A 3 0.59 -16.21 1.85
N GLN A 4 0.60 -15.68 3.08
CA GLN A 4 -0.14 -16.24 4.22
C GLN A 4 -1.51 -15.58 4.42
N LEU A 5 -1.81 -14.53 3.66
CA LEU A 5 -3.11 -13.86 3.71
C LEU A 5 -4.20 -14.78 3.15
N PRO A 6 -5.46 -14.63 3.60
CA PRO A 6 -6.59 -15.26 2.95
C PRO A 6 -6.63 -14.88 1.46
N GLU A 7 -7.02 -15.82 0.60
CA GLU A 7 -6.98 -15.67 -0.85
C GLU A 7 -7.70 -14.41 -1.34
N ALA A 8 -8.88 -14.12 -0.79
CA ALA A 8 -9.65 -12.92 -1.12
C ALA A 8 -8.88 -11.63 -0.84
N ASN A 9 -8.16 -11.56 0.29
CA ASN A 9 -7.32 -10.41 0.64
C ASN A 9 -6.13 -10.31 -0.30
N LEU A 10 -5.48 -11.44 -0.64
CA LEU A 10 -4.35 -11.43 -1.57
C LEU A 10 -4.76 -10.92 -2.96
N ILE A 11 -5.90 -11.38 -3.47
CA ILE A 11 -6.45 -10.92 -4.75
C ILE A 11 -6.74 -9.42 -4.70
N LEU A 12 -7.41 -8.94 -3.65
CA LEU A 12 -7.71 -7.51 -3.48
C LEU A 12 -6.44 -6.66 -3.45
N LEU A 13 -5.45 -7.07 -2.65
CA LEU A 13 -4.20 -6.34 -2.51
C LEU A 13 -3.41 -6.31 -3.83
N ARG A 14 -3.38 -7.42 -4.59
CA ARG A 14 -2.74 -7.44 -5.92
C ARG A 14 -3.34 -6.38 -6.86
N HIS A 15 -4.67 -6.27 -6.91
CA HIS A 15 -5.33 -5.26 -7.74
C HIS A 15 -5.08 -3.84 -7.21
N LEU A 16 -5.23 -3.63 -5.90
CA LEU A 16 -5.03 -2.33 -5.28
C LEU A 16 -3.62 -1.80 -5.52
N PHE A 17 -2.59 -2.60 -5.22
CA PHE A 17 -1.20 -2.19 -5.40
C PHE A 17 -0.83 -2.07 -6.88
N GLY A 18 -1.49 -2.81 -7.78
CA GLY A 18 -1.35 -2.60 -9.21
C GLY A 18 -1.84 -1.23 -9.68
N VAL A 19 -3.04 -0.82 -9.25
CA VAL A 19 -3.57 0.52 -9.52
C VAL A 19 -2.64 1.59 -8.94
N LEU A 20 -2.22 1.44 -7.68
CA LEU A 20 -1.37 2.42 -7.01
C LEU A 20 -0.02 2.56 -7.71
N HIS A 21 0.56 1.45 -8.16
CA HIS A 21 1.81 1.46 -8.91
C HIS A 21 1.66 2.23 -10.23
N HIS A 22 0.59 1.95 -10.98
CA HIS A 22 0.28 2.67 -12.21
C HIS A 22 0.10 4.19 -11.97
N ILE A 23 -0.56 4.58 -10.88
CA ILE A 23 -0.73 5.99 -10.51
C ILE A 23 0.63 6.63 -10.22
N GLU A 24 1.51 5.97 -9.46
CA GLU A 24 2.82 6.52 -9.10
C GLU A 24 3.78 6.64 -10.28
N GLN A 25 3.71 5.73 -11.25
CA GLN A 25 4.45 5.85 -12.52
C GLN A 25 4.05 7.11 -13.31
N ASN A 26 2.85 7.63 -13.10
CA ASN A 26 2.35 8.88 -13.69
C ASN A 26 2.54 10.11 -12.79
N SER A 27 3.38 10.02 -11.74
CA SER A 27 3.60 11.08 -10.74
C SER A 27 4.10 12.41 -11.32
N GLY A 28 4.77 12.39 -12.49
CA GLY A 28 5.15 13.62 -13.19
C GLY A 28 3.95 14.49 -13.60
N VAL A 29 2.77 13.88 -13.82
CA VAL A 29 1.53 14.58 -14.20
C VAL A 29 0.62 14.76 -12.98
N ASN A 30 0.37 13.69 -12.22
CA ASN A 30 -0.61 13.71 -11.13
C ASN A 30 -0.04 14.14 -9.77
N GLN A 31 1.28 14.31 -9.65
CA GLN A 31 1.99 14.70 -8.41
C GLN A 31 1.87 13.69 -7.24
N MET A 32 1.41 12.48 -7.51
CA MET A 32 1.23 11.41 -6.53
C MET A 32 2.34 10.37 -6.66
N ASN A 33 3.47 10.59 -5.98
CA ASN A 33 4.49 9.56 -5.82
C ASN A 33 4.04 8.46 -4.82
N ALA A 34 4.80 7.36 -4.72
CA ALA A 34 4.47 6.24 -3.84
C ALA A 34 4.24 6.68 -2.38
N PHE A 35 5.05 7.63 -1.87
CA PHE A 35 4.92 8.14 -0.51
C PHE A 35 3.60 8.91 -0.30
N ASN A 36 3.24 9.81 -1.23
CA ASN A 36 1.99 10.56 -1.18
C ASN A 36 0.78 9.63 -1.21
N LEU A 37 0.80 8.61 -2.09
CA LEU A 37 -0.24 7.58 -2.13
C LEU A 37 -0.30 6.78 -0.82
N ALA A 38 0.86 6.40 -0.28
CA ALA A 38 0.92 5.64 0.96
C ALA A 38 0.34 6.39 2.15
N LEU A 39 0.57 7.70 2.27
CA LEU A 39 -0.04 8.53 3.31
C LEU A 39 -1.58 8.53 3.23
N CYS A 40 -2.15 8.53 2.03
CA CYS A 40 -3.59 8.50 1.83
C CYS A 40 -4.21 7.13 2.16
N ILE A 41 -3.50 6.05 1.83
CA ILE A 41 -4.03 4.68 1.93
C ILE A 41 -3.75 4.04 3.30
N ALA A 42 -2.64 4.38 3.95
CA ALA A 42 -2.21 3.78 5.22
C ALA A 42 -3.29 3.72 6.31
N PRO A 43 -4.10 4.78 6.56
CA PRO A 43 -5.16 4.74 7.57
C PRO A 43 -6.22 3.67 7.34
N ASN A 44 -6.39 3.20 6.10
CA ASN A 44 -7.40 2.21 5.71
C ASN A 44 -6.84 0.78 5.60
N MET A 45 -5.52 0.59 5.79
CA MET A 45 -4.86 -0.70 5.56
C MET A 45 -4.64 -1.50 6.84
N LEU A 46 -4.05 -0.88 7.85
CA LEU A 46 -3.68 -1.51 9.11
C LEU A 46 -3.92 -0.54 10.25
N TRP A 47 -4.53 -1.02 11.33
CA TRP A 47 -4.75 -0.27 12.56
C TRP A 47 -4.18 -1.03 13.75
N LEU A 48 -3.76 -0.29 14.77
CA LEU A 48 -3.47 -0.89 16.07
C LEU A 48 -4.80 -1.40 16.67
N PRO A 49 -4.86 -2.65 17.17
CA PRO A 49 -6.07 -3.16 17.82
C PRO A 49 -6.48 -2.37 19.08
N SER A 50 -5.50 -1.76 19.75
CA SER A 50 -5.71 -0.94 20.95
C SER A 50 -4.64 0.16 21.01
N PRO A 51 -4.84 1.31 20.34
CA PRO A 51 -3.92 2.43 20.46
C PRO A 51 -3.95 2.98 21.89
N THR A 52 -2.80 3.21 22.52
CA THR A 52 -2.75 3.74 23.91
C THR A 52 -2.80 5.27 23.97
N GLY A 53 -2.86 5.95 22.82
CA GLY A 53 -3.06 7.39 22.71
C GLY A 53 -2.69 7.95 21.32
N PRO A 54 -2.91 9.26 21.10
CA PRO A 54 -2.74 9.90 19.78
C PRO A 54 -1.30 9.86 19.24
N GLU A 55 -0.29 9.89 20.13
CA GLU A 55 1.12 9.83 19.74
C GLU A 55 1.52 8.45 19.20
N GLU A 56 1.00 7.38 19.82
CA GLU A 56 1.23 6.01 19.34
C GLU A 56 0.48 5.72 18.06
N GLU A 57 -0.73 6.25 17.92
CA GLU A 57 -1.51 6.19 16.69
C GLU A 57 -0.76 6.87 15.54
N SER A 58 -0.29 8.11 15.73
CA SER A 58 0.50 8.86 14.74
C SER A 58 1.78 8.12 14.34
N ARG A 59 2.52 7.59 15.32
CA ARG A 59 3.75 6.80 15.06
C ARG A 59 3.44 5.53 14.25
N SER A 60 2.31 4.90 14.53
CA SER A 60 1.89 3.67 13.86
C SER A 60 1.46 3.95 12.44
N THR A 61 0.65 4.99 12.21
CA THR A 61 0.26 5.45 10.87
C THR A 61 1.48 5.75 10.00
N LYS A 62 2.52 6.40 10.56
CA LYS A 62 3.78 6.62 9.82
C LYS A 62 4.48 5.32 9.43
N LYS A 63 4.55 4.33 10.33
CA LYS A 63 5.14 3.01 10.03
C LYS A 63 4.33 2.27 8.97
N VAL A 64 3.00 2.34 9.05
CA VAL A 64 2.10 1.74 8.05
C VAL A 64 2.29 2.44 6.70
N ALA A 65 2.42 3.76 6.67
CA ALA A 65 2.70 4.50 5.43
C ALA A 65 4.02 4.06 4.79
N LEU A 66 5.10 3.89 5.57
CA LEU A 66 6.37 3.38 5.03
C LEU A 66 6.24 1.95 4.49
N LEU A 67 5.48 1.09 5.17
CA LEU A 67 5.19 -0.25 4.66
C LEU A 67 4.39 -0.20 3.36
N VAL A 68 3.35 0.62 3.29
CA VAL A 68 2.51 0.77 2.10
C VAL A 68 3.32 1.34 0.94
N GLN A 69 4.18 2.32 1.18
CA GLN A 69 5.09 2.86 0.16
C GLN A 69 5.97 1.73 -0.41
N PHE A 70 6.61 0.94 0.46
CA PHE A 70 7.43 -0.18 0.05
C PHE A 70 6.65 -1.21 -0.80
N LEU A 71 5.39 -1.48 -0.43
CA LEU A 71 4.51 -2.37 -1.17
C LEU A 71 4.09 -1.81 -2.55
N ILE A 72 3.95 -0.48 -2.70
CA ILE A 72 3.69 0.17 -4.00
C ILE A 72 4.91 0.02 -4.91
N GLU A 73 6.08 0.42 -4.42
CA GLU A 73 7.34 0.43 -5.19
C GLU A 73 7.78 -0.97 -5.64
N ASN A 74 7.45 -2.00 -4.86
CA ASN A 74 7.85 -3.39 -5.10
C ASN A 74 6.64 -4.29 -5.44
N SER A 75 5.53 -3.71 -5.89
CA SER A 75 4.26 -4.41 -6.09
C SER A 75 4.37 -5.62 -7.01
N GLY A 76 5.13 -5.50 -8.11
CA GLY A 76 5.37 -6.57 -9.08
C GLY A 76 6.08 -7.79 -8.48
N GLU A 77 7.11 -7.58 -7.65
CA GLU A 77 7.85 -8.67 -7.01
C GLU A 77 7.06 -9.32 -5.88
N ILE A 78 6.27 -8.53 -5.14
CA ILE A 78 5.59 -8.97 -3.92
C ILE A 78 4.28 -9.70 -4.20
N PHE A 79 3.44 -9.16 -5.08
CA PHE A 79 2.12 -9.71 -5.37
C PHE A 79 2.10 -10.59 -6.63
N GLY A 80 3.14 -10.49 -7.45
CA GLY A 80 3.28 -11.27 -8.68
C GLY A 80 2.17 -11.00 -9.70
N GLY A 81 2.25 -11.74 -10.80
CA GLY A 81 1.32 -11.58 -11.92
C GLY A 81 1.67 -10.35 -12.77
N ASP A 82 1.14 -10.35 -13.98
CA ASP A 82 1.30 -9.24 -14.92
C ASP A 82 0.46 -8.06 -14.44
N ILE A 83 0.87 -7.43 -13.34
CA ILE A 83 0.19 -6.26 -12.74
C ILE A 83 0.11 -5.12 -13.77
N ALA A 84 1.07 -5.06 -14.69
CA ALA A 84 1.04 -4.17 -15.85
C ALA A 84 -0.08 -4.50 -16.85
N SER A 85 -0.65 -5.71 -16.86
CA SER A 85 -1.77 -6.08 -17.72
C SER A 85 -3.15 -5.70 -17.17
N LEU A 86 -3.21 -5.25 -15.91
CA LEU A 86 -4.47 -4.80 -15.31
C LEU A 86 -4.93 -3.42 -15.82
N PHE A 87 -4.02 -2.61 -16.39
CA PHE A 87 -4.28 -1.25 -16.88
C PHE A 87 -3.43 -0.85 -18.08
#